data_AF-A0A0F9NS46-F1
#
_entry.id   AF-A0A0F9NS46-F1
#
_cell.length_a   1.000
_cell.length_b   1.000
_cell.length_c   1.000
_cell.angle_alpha   90.00
_cell.angle_beta   90.00
_cell.angle_gamma   90.00
#
_symmetry.space_group_name_H-M   'P 1'
#
loop_
_entity.id
_entity.type
_entity.pdbx_description
1 polymer ?
#
loop_
_entity_poly.entity_id
_entity_poly.type
_entity_poly.pdbx_seq_one_letter_code
_entity_poly.pdbx_strand_id
1 'polypeptide(L)'
;MNGMREARERWGPTWRMFKDGRGGGVYQGGLGFSNWKNRQGEWEATEENFALSSAADFAFEVTRGPFRAYLANNAAAPWPVTFGLHDGTRLRTKLHSVGYLDIETKEWRILQSAQPVSAVGHGNNVTYFGLFDGVDLGISYHPRRLKEEIRVTAAARANIPSPPAGINTAGALLVFATKLDLDGVPDNLVDGGNRIRDASEWEGEGPLHFVNLQGIRYALPMGNAWIEGVEDSAAPVWRRLVHTAAGHFLLTGIPFSDVKEMPAGDLIIDPTFEEQPTPGDDTWINNKSGQLDFNYGAATQIKIGGYAAVYGTEHALIRFDWSSIGEGQQCDSATLDLYLDSRTGNVAADDDLFRQKRAWVKGTGNGSATADGATWNKYDSTNTWSTAGGAAHTDDYYSTQTSTLAFASDEADGHKVWTLTPADITEMLPGGAVTNQGFVMRQDAAVNTSHGFASGDNVTADKRPKITINYSVDGGGNGGAVAGGGPSFF
;
A
#
# COMPACT_ATOMS: atom_id res chain seq x y z
N MET A 1 -32.99 2.88 -46.77
CA MET A 1 -34.15 2.15 -46.23
C MET A 1 -33.70 0.71 -46.03
N ASN A 2 -33.23 0.36 -44.83
CA ASN A 2 -33.98 -0.26 -43.72
C ASN A 2 -34.05 -1.80 -43.89
N GLY A 3 -33.66 -2.62 -42.92
CA GLY A 3 -33.40 -2.30 -41.52
C GLY A 3 -32.77 -3.43 -40.71
N MET A 4 -32.31 -2.99 -39.54
CA MET A 4 -31.74 -3.70 -38.40
C MET A 4 -32.71 -4.74 -37.81
N ARG A 5 -32.14 -5.77 -37.17
CA ARG A 5 -32.64 -6.27 -35.88
C ARG A 5 -31.47 -6.59 -34.95
N GLU A 6 -31.47 -5.89 -33.83
CA GLU A 6 -30.59 -5.99 -32.68
C GLU A 6 -30.76 -7.31 -31.93
N ALA A 7 -29.68 -7.83 -31.36
CA ALA A 7 -29.72 -8.76 -30.23
C ALA A 7 -29.06 -8.06 -29.03
N ARG A 8 -29.84 -8.00 -27.95
CA ARG A 8 -29.71 -7.12 -26.79
C ARG A 8 -28.47 -7.40 -25.93
N GLU A 9 -27.90 -6.29 -25.46
CA GLU A 9 -26.99 -6.18 -24.32
C GLU A 9 -27.56 -6.84 -23.05
N ARG A 10 -26.69 -7.52 -22.30
CA ARG A 10 -26.83 -7.74 -20.85
C ARG A 10 -25.55 -7.24 -20.17
N TRP A 11 -25.62 -6.04 -19.62
CA TRP A 11 -24.68 -5.55 -18.60
C TRP A 11 -24.85 -6.35 -17.30
N GLY A 12 -23.84 -6.52 -16.45
CA GLY A 12 -22.52 -5.88 -16.52
C GLY A 12 -21.57 -6.25 -15.39
N PRO A 13 -20.47 -5.50 -15.26
CA PRO A 13 -19.58 -5.52 -14.10
C PRO A 13 -19.93 -4.38 -13.11
N THR A 14 -19.71 -4.65 -11.83
CA THR A 14 -19.94 -3.73 -10.71
C THR A 14 -19.01 -2.51 -10.78
N TRP A 15 -19.61 -1.33 -10.74
CA TRP A 15 -18.96 -0.02 -10.72
C TRP A 15 -18.69 0.38 -9.27
N ARG A 16 -17.51 0.90 -8.95
CA ARG A 16 -17.28 1.70 -7.74
C ARG A 16 -16.77 3.06 -8.12
N MET A 17 -17.51 4.07 -7.67
CA MET A 17 -17.20 5.49 -7.82
C MET A 17 -16.64 6.00 -6.49
N PHE A 18 -15.45 6.58 -6.51
CA PHE A 18 -15.01 7.47 -5.44
C PHE A 18 -15.17 8.92 -5.90
N LYS A 19 -15.82 9.73 -5.08
CA LYS A 19 -15.98 11.16 -5.32
C LYS A 19 -15.03 11.88 -4.38
N ASP A 20 -13.95 12.46 -4.90
CA ASP A 20 -13.28 13.52 -4.16
C ASP A 20 -14.10 14.81 -4.26
N GLY A 21 -14.20 15.51 -3.14
CA GLY A 21 -14.93 16.76 -3.07
C GLY A 21 -14.13 17.87 -3.72
N ARG A 22 -14.28 18.03 -5.05
CA ARG A 22 -13.96 19.22 -5.88
C ARG A 22 -12.83 19.03 -6.92
N GLY A 23 -13.01 18.04 -7.80
CA GLY A 23 -12.45 18.09 -9.16
C GLY A 23 -11.19 17.26 -9.40
N GLY A 24 -10.86 16.33 -8.51
CA GLY A 24 -9.84 15.32 -8.75
C GLY A 24 -10.39 14.13 -9.54
N GLY A 25 -9.50 13.52 -10.34
CA GLY A 25 -9.84 12.42 -11.23
C GLY A 25 -10.45 11.24 -10.47
N VAL A 26 -11.58 10.74 -10.96
CA VAL A 26 -12.22 9.51 -10.47
C VAL A 26 -11.55 8.33 -11.17
N TYR A 27 -11.22 7.28 -10.43
CA TYR A 27 -10.63 6.05 -10.95
C TYR A 27 -11.68 4.95 -11.11
N GLN A 28 -11.59 4.17 -12.18
CA GLN A 28 -12.35 2.94 -12.37
C GLN A 28 -11.40 1.84 -12.82
N GLY A 29 -11.26 0.81 -11.99
CA GLY A 29 -10.52 -0.41 -12.31
C GLY A 29 -11.48 -1.54 -12.68
N GLY A 30 -11.24 -2.16 -13.83
CA GLY A 30 -11.79 -3.46 -14.20
C GLY A 30 -10.68 -4.32 -14.81
N LEU A 31 -10.93 -5.61 -15.02
CA LEU A 31 -9.96 -6.54 -15.62
C LEU A 31 -9.43 -5.96 -16.95
N GLY A 32 -8.16 -5.54 -16.95
CA GLY A 32 -7.40 -5.17 -18.14
C GLY A 32 -7.35 -3.69 -18.52
N PHE A 33 -8.04 -2.77 -17.83
CA PHE A 33 -7.91 -1.33 -18.10
C PHE A 33 -8.11 -0.46 -16.85
N SER A 34 -7.10 0.36 -16.55
CA SER A 34 -7.20 1.44 -15.56
C SER A 34 -7.73 2.70 -16.23
N ASN A 35 -8.96 3.14 -15.93
CA ASN A 35 -9.48 4.42 -16.44
C ASN A 35 -9.45 5.50 -15.36
N TRP A 36 -9.24 6.75 -15.77
CA TRP A 36 -9.30 7.93 -14.90
C TRP A 36 -10.18 9.01 -15.51
N LYS A 37 -10.83 9.85 -14.70
CA LYS A 37 -11.58 11.02 -15.21
C LYS A 37 -10.67 12.22 -15.39
N ASN A 38 -10.65 12.77 -16.60
CA ASN A 38 -9.98 14.03 -16.90
C ASN A 38 -10.65 15.23 -16.20
N ARG A 39 -10.05 16.43 -16.33
CA ARG A 39 -10.58 17.66 -15.70
C ARG A 39 -11.98 18.05 -16.20
N GLN A 40 -12.38 17.54 -17.35
CA GLN A 40 -13.70 17.73 -17.96
C GLN A 40 -14.72 16.69 -17.46
N GLY A 41 -14.28 15.72 -16.64
CA GLY A 41 -15.11 14.66 -16.08
C GLY A 41 -15.29 13.47 -17.01
N GLU A 42 -14.55 13.40 -18.12
CA GLU A 42 -14.60 12.32 -19.11
C GLU A 42 -13.62 11.20 -18.76
N TRP A 43 -14.01 9.95 -19.01
CA TRP A 43 -13.15 8.80 -18.76
C TRP A 43 -12.10 8.64 -19.85
N GLU A 44 -10.84 8.47 -19.44
CA GLU A 44 -9.70 8.20 -20.30
C GLU A 44 -8.91 6.99 -19.77
N ALA A 45 -8.28 6.26 -20.68
CA ALA A 45 -7.34 5.21 -20.31
C ALA A 45 -6.11 5.83 -19.61
N THR A 46 -5.65 5.16 -18.56
CA THR A 46 -4.40 5.47 -17.85
C THR A 46 -3.23 4.93 -18.66
N GLU A 47 -2.15 5.70 -18.74
CA GLU A 47 -0.89 5.20 -19.27
C GLU A 47 -0.22 4.29 -18.25
N GLU A 48 0.20 3.11 -18.66
CA GLU A 48 0.89 2.16 -17.78
C GLU A 48 2.40 2.12 -18.02
N ASN A 49 2.88 2.81 -19.06
CA ASN A 49 4.26 2.84 -19.48
C ASN A 49 4.73 4.29 -19.67
N PHE A 50 6.03 4.51 -19.47
CA PHE A 50 6.64 5.78 -19.83
C PHE A 50 6.69 5.94 -21.35
N ALA A 51 6.23 7.09 -21.83
CA ALA A 51 6.43 7.53 -23.20
C ALA A 51 7.70 8.39 -23.31
N LEU A 52 8.26 8.52 -24.52
CA LEU A 52 9.27 9.55 -24.78
C LEU A 52 8.62 10.93 -24.66
N SER A 53 9.23 11.81 -23.88
CA SER A 53 8.70 13.16 -23.68
C SER A 53 9.01 14.04 -24.89
N SER A 54 8.05 14.92 -25.22
CA SER A 54 8.24 15.98 -26.22
C SER A 54 8.78 17.28 -25.61
N ALA A 55 8.84 17.37 -24.28
CA ALA A 55 9.36 18.53 -23.57
C ALA A 55 10.90 18.52 -23.56
N ALA A 56 11.51 19.68 -23.77
CA ALA A 56 12.97 19.81 -23.87
C ALA A 56 13.73 19.35 -22.61
N ASP A 57 13.09 19.39 -21.44
CA ASP A 57 13.71 19.09 -20.16
C ASP A 57 13.57 17.62 -19.73
N PHE A 58 12.76 16.82 -20.44
CA PHE A 58 12.41 15.45 -20.06
C PHE A 58 12.71 14.45 -21.17
N ALA A 59 13.19 13.26 -20.80
CA ALA A 59 13.33 12.12 -21.70
C ALA A 59 12.09 11.24 -21.68
N PHE A 60 11.48 11.09 -20.50
CA PHE A 60 10.36 10.18 -20.30
C PHE A 60 9.22 10.87 -19.56
N GLU A 61 7.99 10.55 -19.93
CA GLU A 61 6.81 11.09 -19.27
C GLU A 61 5.64 10.10 -19.20
N VAL A 62 4.80 10.31 -18.19
CA VAL A 62 3.45 9.80 -18.08
C VAL A 62 2.53 10.99 -17.83
N THR A 63 1.56 11.21 -18.72
CA THR A 63 0.69 12.39 -18.71
C THR A 63 -0.77 12.07 -18.42
N ARG A 64 -1.18 10.82 -18.64
CA ARG A 64 -2.55 10.33 -18.40
C ARG A 64 -2.58 9.28 -17.30
N GLY A 65 -3.39 9.51 -16.28
CA GLY A 65 -3.48 8.71 -15.06
C GLY A 65 -3.71 9.60 -13.85
N PRO A 66 -3.97 9.06 -12.65
CA PRO A 66 -4.21 9.88 -11.45
C PRO A 66 -2.98 10.71 -11.04
N PHE A 67 -1.78 10.27 -11.44
CA PHE A 67 -0.52 10.98 -11.23
C PHE A 67 0.24 11.10 -12.55
N ARG A 68 0.94 12.23 -12.72
CA ARG A 68 1.88 12.48 -13.83
C ARG A 68 3.30 12.30 -13.34
N ALA A 69 4.16 11.78 -14.20
CA ALA A 69 5.58 11.62 -13.91
C ALA A 69 6.39 12.16 -15.09
N TYR A 70 7.47 12.88 -14.79
CA TYR A 70 8.39 13.42 -15.78
C TYR A 70 9.81 13.14 -15.32
N LEU A 71 10.61 12.52 -16.18
CA LEU A 71 11.98 12.10 -15.88
C LEU A 71 12.94 12.74 -16.87
N ALA A 72 13.94 13.44 -16.35
CA ALA A 72 14.94 14.12 -17.17
C ALA A 72 15.84 13.10 -17.89
N ASN A 73 16.40 13.52 -19.02
CA ASN A 73 17.38 12.68 -19.72
C ASN A 73 18.66 12.48 -18.90
N ASN A 74 19.00 13.38 -17.99
CA ASN A 74 20.26 13.35 -17.25
C ASN A 74 20.02 13.65 -15.77
N ALA A 75 20.61 12.84 -14.90
CA ALA A 75 20.51 12.98 -13.44
C ALA A 75 21.10 14.30 -12.90
N ALA A 76 21.97 14.95 -13.67
CA ALA A 76 22.52 16.27 -13.35
C ALA A 76 21.48 17.39 -13.44
N ALA A 77 20.33 17.17 -14.08
CA ALA A 77 19.24 18.13 -14.12
C ALA A 77 18.94 18.65 -12.69
N PRO A 78 18.46 19.89 -12.53
CA PRO A 78 18.09 20.42 -11.22
C PRO A 78 17.09 19.51 -10.50
N TRP A 79 16.14 18.97 -11.26
CA TRP A 79 15.07 18.10 -10.81
C TRP A 79 14.88 16.95 -11.82
N PRO A 80 15.71 15.90 -11.75
CA PRO A 80 15.65 14.79 -12.70
C PRO A 80 14.36 13.99 -12.58
N VAL A 81 13.66 14.11 -11.45
CA VAL A 81 12.42 13.41 -11.18
C VAL A 81 11.37 14.42 -10.73
N THR A 82 10.26 14.48 -11.47
CA THR A 82 9.13 15.36 -11.15
C THR A 82 7.83 14.56 -11.14
N PHE A 83 7.13 14.63 -10.04
CA PHE A 83 5.78 14.10 -9.86
C PHE A 83 4.78 15.25 -9.91
N GLY A 84 3.70 15.08 -10.65
CA GLY A 84 2.68 16.10 -10.82
C GLY A 84 1.29 15.56 -10.55
N LEU A 85 0.51 16.31 -9.78
CA LEU A 85 -0.93 16.11 -9.61
C LEU A 85 -1.71 16.93 -10.63
N HIS A 86 -2.98 16.57 -10.86
CA HIS A 86 -3.86 17.31 -11.76
C HIS A 86 -4.27 18.68 -11.25
N ASP A 87 -4.11 18.97 -9.96
CA ASP A 87 -4.31 20.31 -9.41
C ASP A 87 -3.12 21.25 -9.69
N GLY A 88 -2.04 20.72 -10.27
CA GLY A 88 -0.83 21.46 -10.60
C GLY A 88 0.25 21.39 -9.52
N THR A 89 -0.02 20.78 -8.36
CA THR A 89 1.00 20.52 -7.33
C THR A 89 2.07 19.59 -7.90
N ARG A 90 3.34 19.90 -7.58
CA ARG A 90 4.49 19.10 -7.99
C ARG A 90 5.35 18.74 -6.80
N LEU A 91 5.78 17.49 -6.74
CA LEU A 91 6.87 17.05 -5.89
C LEU A 91 8.07 16.78 -6.80
N ARG A 92 9.18 17.48 -6.57
CA ARG A 92 10.40 17.27 -7.37
C ARG A 92 11.48 16.71 -6.47
N THR A 93 12.18 15.69 -6.97
CA THR A 93 13.21 15.00 -6.21
C THR A 93 14.50 14.89 -7.01
N LYS A 94 15.61 14.84 -6.28
CA LYS A 94 16.93 14.57 -6.83
C LYS A 94 17.73 13.77 -5.83
N LEU A 95 18.06 12.52 -6.18
CA LEU A 95 19.03 11.75 -5.41
C LEU A 95 20.40 12.43 -5.56
N HIS A 96 20.89 13.03 -4.47
CA HIS A 96 21.95 14.04 -4.50
C HIS A 96 23.31 13.45 -4.12
N SER A 97 23.35 12.66 -3.05
CA SER A 97 24.60 12.10 -2.53
C SER A 97 24.37 10.82 -1.75
N VAL A 98 25.43 10.02 -1.63
CA VAL A 98 25.54 8.90 -0.70
C VAL A 98 26.60 9.24 0.36
N GLY A 99 26.39 8.81 1.59
CA GLY A 99 27.25 9.18 2.70
C GLY A 99 26.98 8.39 3.98
N TYR A 100 27.52 8.91 5.09
CA TYR A 100 27.27 8.41 6.43
C TYR A 100 26.54 9.43 7.28
N LEU A 101 25.59 8.96 8.10
CA LEU A 101 25.00 9.72 9.19
C LEU A 101 25.33 9.03 10.51
N ASP A 102 25.85 9.78 11.46
CA ASP A 102 25.94 9.33 12.85
C ASP A 102 24.60 9.56 13.56
N ILE A 103 23.96 8.50 14.03
CA ILE A 103 22.64 8.60 14.66
C ILE A 103 22.67 9.31 16.02
N GLU A 104 23.80 9.40 16.70
CA GLU A 104 23.90 10.08 18.00
C GLU A 104 24.19 11.57 17.81
N THR A 105 25.24 11.89 17.04
CA THR A 105 25.70 13.26 16.84
C THR A 105 24.94 14.00 15.74
N LYS A 106 24.21 13.25 14.89
CA LYS A 106 23.52 13.73 13.70
C LYS A 106 24.45 14.34 12.66
N GLU A 107 25.76 14.05 12.76
CA GLU A 107 26.74 14.51 11.79
C GLU A 107 26.60 13.71 10.48
N TRP A 108 26.41 14.43 9.37
CA TRP A 108 26.31 13.85 8.03
C TRP A 108 27.58 14.12 7.22
N ARG A 109 28.17 13.06 6.67
CA ARG A 109 29.37 13.10 5.83
C ARG A 109 29.08 12.51 4.46
N ILE A 110 29.30 13.30 3.42
CA ILE A 110 29.14 12.86 2.02
C ILE A 110 30.37 12.05 1.61
N LEU A 111 30.16 10.87 1.03
CA LEU A 111 31.19 10.05 0.38
C LEU A 111 31.29 10.39 -1.11
N GLN A 112 30.13 10.43 -1.77
CA GLN A 112 30.05 10.66 -3.20
C GLN A 112 28.79 11.48 -3.54
N SER A 113 28.94 12.40 -4.49
CA SER A 113 27.84 13.13 -5.10
C SER A 113 27.37 12.43 -6.37
N ALA A 114 26.11 12.60 -6.73
CA ALA A 114 25.51 11.95 -7.89
C ALA A 114 26.23 12.35 -9.20
N GLN A 115 26.49 11.35 -10.04
CA GLN A 115 27.15 11.50 -11.33
C GLN A 115 26.16 11.94 -12.43
N PRO A 116 26.63 12.66 -13.47
CA PRO A 116 25.78 13.11 -14.58
C PRO A 116 25.48 11.97 -15.56
N VAL A 117 24.66 11.01 -15.15
CA VAL A 117 24.31 9.83 -15.95
C VAL A 117 22.99 10.02 -16.71
N SER A 118 22.87 9.35 -17.85
CA SER A 118 21.65 9.39 -18.66
C SER A 118 20.61 8.39 -18.19
N ALA A 119 19.34 8.77 -18.31
CA ALA A 119 18.21 7.89 -18.07
C ALA A 119 18.06 6.86 -19.20
N VAL A 120 17.74 5.62 -18.85
CA VAL A 120 17.41 4.54 -19.79
C VAL A 120 16.03 4.02 -19.45
N GLY A 121 15.08 4.12 -20.37
CA GLY A 121 13.69 3.70 -20.18
C GLY A 121 13.34 2.43 -20.91
N HIS A 122 12.55 1.56 -20.27
CA HIS A 122 11.97 0.36 -20.85
C HIS A 122 10.61 0.07 -20.21
N GLY A 123 9.53 0.18 -21.00
CA GLY A 123 8.16 -0.06 -20.52
C GLY A 123 7.77 0.92 -19.42
N ASN A 124 7.44 0.39 -18.24
CA ASN A 124 7.07 1.17 -17.08
C ASN A 124 8.27 1.57 -16.19
N ASN A 125 9.50 1.24 -16.58
CA ASN A 125 10.70 1.48 -15.79
C ASN A 125 11.66 2.45 -16.47
N VAL A 126 12.32 3.30 -15.67
CA VAL A 126 13.42 4.17 -16.09
C VAL A 126 14.54 4.09 -15.07
N THR A 127 15.77 3.87 -15.52
CA THR A 127 16.93 3.69 -14.66
C THR A 127 18.04 4.68 -14.98
N TYR A 128 18.64 5.26 -13.95
CA TYR A 128 19.88 6.02 -13.99
C TYR A 128 21.03 5.12 -13.52
N PHE A 129 21.69 4.46 -14.46
CA PHE A 129 22.79 3.52 -14.17
C PHE A 129 24.06 4.24 -13.74
N GLY A 130 24.73 3.73 -12.71
CA GLY A 130 25.99 4.27 -12.20
C GLY A 130 25.86 5.70 -11.65
N LEU A 131 24.71 6.01 -11.04
CA LEU A 131 24.47 7.31 -10.42
C LEU A 131 25.49 7.59 -9.31
N PHE A 132 25.86 6.54 -8.57
CA PHE A 132 27.09 6.49 -7.76
C PHE A 132 27.90 5.27 -8.19
N ASP A 133 29.12 5.11 -7.66
CA ASP A 133 30.01 4.03 -8.07
C ASP A 133 29.40 2.67 -7.72
N GLY A 134 28.87 1.98 -8.74
CA GLY A 134 28.14 0.72 -8.63
C GLY A 134 26.79 0.83 -7.89
N VAL A 135 26.15 2.00 -7.94
CA VAL A 135 24.78 2.23 -7.45
C VAL A 135 23.90 2.81 -8.55
N ASP A 136 22.75 2.20 -8.77
CA ASP A 136 21.74 2.60 -9.75
C ASP A 136 20.51 3.19 -9.05
N LEU A 137 19.79 4.08 -9.75
CA LEU A 137 18.47 4.57 -9.34
C LEU A 137 17.41 4.12 -10.36
N GLY A 138 16.50 3.26 -9.93
CA GLY A 138 15.34 2.82 -10.72
C GLY A 138 14.06 3.56 -10.34
N ILE A 139 13.26 3.92 -11.35
CA ILE A 139 11.95 4.53 -11.20
C ILE A 139 10.94 3.68 -11.97
N SER A 140 9.91 3.17 -11.31
CA SER A 140 8.87 2.33 -11.91
C SER A 140 7.50 2.99 -11.77
N TYR A 141 6.75 3.10 -12.87
CA TYR A 141 5.39 3.64 -12.89
C TYR A 141 4.34 2.53 -12.79
N HIS A 142 3.33 2.81 -11.97
CA HIS A 142 2.07 2.10 -11.92
C HIS A 142 0.94 3.12 -11.79
N PRO A 143 -0.28 2.81 -12.24
CA PRO A 143 -1.43 3.71 -12.15
C PRO A 143 -1.67 4.28 -10.75
N ARG A 144 -1.31 3.54 -9.69
CA ARG A 144 -1.51 3.94 -8.29
C ARG A 144 -0.23 4.22 -7.52
N ARG A 145 0.94 4.06 -8.15
CA ARG A 145 2.22 4.07 -7.45
C ARG A 145 3.34 4.50 -8.39
N LEU A 146 4.23 5.34 -7.89
CA LEU A 146 5.54 5.46 -8.47
C LEU A 146 6.57 4.91 -7.47
N LYS A 147 7.30 3.89 -7.91
CA LYS A 147 8.31 3.20 -7.11
C LYS A 147 9.68 3.78 -7.43
N GLU A 148 10.43 4.16 -6.40
CA GLU A 148 11.85 4.52 -6.48
C GLU A 148 12.65 3.41 -5.81
N GLU A 149 13.70 2.92 -6.47
CA GLU A 149 14.54 1.82 -6.00
C GLU A 149 16.02 2.21 -6.13
N ILE A 150 16.78 2.07 -5.05
CA ILE A 150 18.23 2.29 -5.06
C ILE A 150 18.90 0.93 -5.02
N ARG A 151 19.61 0.57 -6.08
CA ARG A 151 20.30 -0.72 -6.21
C ARG A 151 21.79 -0.54 -6.03
N VAL A 152 22.34 -1.08 -4.95
CA VAL A 152 23.78 -1.12 -4.67
C VAL A 152 24.31 -2.49 -5.08
N THR A 153 25.13 -2.53 -6.12
CA THR A 153 25.72 -3.79 -6.60
C THR A 153 26.55 -4.48 -5.53
N ALA A 154 26.64 -5.81 -5.58
CA ALA A 154 27.43 -6.61 -4.65
C ALA A 154 28.90 -6.14 -4.59
N ALA A 155 29.45 -5.78 -5.75
CA ALA A 155 30.80 -5.24 -5.88
C ALA A 155 30.94 -3.88 -5.18
N ALA A 156 29.98 -2.97 -5.36
CA ALA A 156 29.98 -1.70 -4.64
C ALA A 156 29.85 -1.92 -3.13
N ARG A 157 28.90 -2.75 -2.70
CA ARG A 157 28.62 -3.06 -1.29
C ARG A 157 29.85 -3.59 -0.56
N ALA A 158 30.57 -4.53 -1.18
CA ALA A 158 31.81 -5.08 -0.65
C ALA A 158 32.88 -3.99 -0.44
N ASN A 159 32.92 -2.99 -1.32
CA ASN A 159 33.90 -1.92 -1.34
C ASN A 159 33.44 -0.62 -0.64
N ILE A 160 32.26 -0.61 -0.01
CA ILE A 160 31.82 0.55 0.79
C ILE A 160 32.86 0.81 1.89
N PRO A 161 33.49 2.01 1.92
CA PRO A 161 34.54 2.34 2.87
C PRO A 161 33.97 2.41 4.29
N SER A 162 34.76 2.09 5.32
CA SER A 162 34.32 2.28 6.71
C SER A 162 33.94 3.75 6.99
N PRO A 163 33.05 3.99 7.98
CA PRO A 163 32.70 5.34 8.40
C PRO A 163 33.95 6.19 8.67
N PRO A 164 34.02 7.44 8.17
CA PRO A 164 35.18 8.31 8.34
C PRO A 164 35.34 8.75 9.80
N ALA A 165 36.52 9.28 10.14
CA ALA A 165 36.78 9.81 11.47
C ALA A 165 35.74 10.87 11.86
N GLY A 166 35.18 10.74 13.07
CA GLY A 166 34.08 11.57 13.59
C GLY A 166 32.71 10.90 13.53
N ILE A 167 32.55 9.83 12.75
CA ILE A 167 31.32 9.01 12.72
C ILE A 167 31.56 7.73 13.52
N ASN A 168 30.77 7.52 14.59
CA ASN A 168 30.82 6.29 15.37
C ASN A 168 30.28 5.12 14.55
N THR A 169 31.10 4.10 14.29
CA THR A 169 30.71 2.93 13.49
C THR A 169 29.50 2.19 14.06
N ALA A 170 29.33 2.16 15.39
CA ALA A 170 28.19 1.50 16.04
C ALA A 170 26.85 2.24 15.81
N GLY A 171 26.90 3.55 15.54
CA GLY A 171 25.74 4.39 15.26
C GLY A 171 25.69 4.90 13.82
N ALA A 172 26.50 4.34 12.92
CA ALA A 172 26.62 4.83 11.56
C ALA A 172 25.52 4.24 10.66
N LEU A 173 24.80 5.11 9.96
CA LEU A 173 23.90 4.74 8.88
C LEU A 173 24.57 5.04 7.53
N LEU A 174 24.55 4.10 6.60
CA LEU A 174 24.79 4.40 5.18
C LEU A 174 23.53 5.11 4.66
N VAL A 175 23.66 6.38 4.28
CA VAL A 175 22.52 7.23 3.88
C VAL A 175 22.60 7.68 2.43
N PHE A 176 21.44 7.67 1.79
CA PHE A 176 21.16 8.26 0.49
C PHE A 176 20.35 9.54 0.72
N ALA A 177 20.91 10.67 0.31
CA ALA A 177 20.31 11.98 0.51
C ALA A 177 19.54 12.39 -0.74
N THR A 178 18.21 12.40 -0.65
CA THR A 178 17.32 12.88 -1.70
C THR A 178 16.95 14.33 -1.42
N LYS A 179 17.39 15.24 -2.29
CA LYS A 179 16.96 16.63 -2.25
C LYS A 179 15.49 16.71 -2.65
N LEU A 180 14.71 17.45 -1.87
CA LEU A 180 13.28 17.64 -2.08
C LEU A 180 12.99 19.09 -2.43
N ASP A 181 12.17 19.28 -3.45
CA ASP A 181 11.49 20.54 -3.69
C ASP A 181 10.10 20.48 -3.04
N LEU A 182 9.96 21.21 -1.95
CA LEU A 182 8.69 21.32 -1.21
C LEU A 182 7.91 22.58 -1.60
N ASP A 183 8.33 23.34 -2.63
CA ASP A 183 7.59 24.52 -3.09
C ASP A 183 6.18 24.12 -3.53
N GLY A 184 5.17 24.64 -2.81
CA GLY A 184 3.76 24.34 -3.06
C GLY A 184 3.21 23.12 -2.30
N VAL A 185 4.02 22.47 -1.45
CA VAL A 185 3.56 21.52 -0.43
C VAL A 185 3.45 22.29 0.89
N PRO A 186 2.27 22.81 1.26
CA PRO A 186 2.16 23.69 2.42
C PRO A 186 2.48 22.92 3.72
N ASP A 187 3.28 23.55 4.60
CA ASP A 187 3.74 23.23 5.98
C ASP A 187 3.04 22.15 6.84
N ASN A 188 2.56 21.05 6.27
CA ASN A 188 1.75 20.03 6.93
C ASN A 188 2.38 18.66 6.64
N LEU A 189 3.66 18.51 6.94
CA LEU A 189 4.25 17.18 7.12
C LEU A 189 3.58 16.53 8.34
N VAL A 190 3.24 15.24 8.25
CA VAL A 190 2.57 14.49 9.31
C VAL A 190 3.23 13.12 9.49
N ASP A 191 3.45 12.73 10.74
CA ASP A 191 3.91 11.40 11.16
C ASP A 191 2.93 10.83 12.18
N GLY A 192 2.36 9.65 11.90
CA GLY A 192 1.38 9.00 12.79
C GLY A 192 0.22 9.93 13.20
N GLY A 193 -0.24 10.79 12.29
CA GLY A 193 -1.30 11.78 12.55
C GLY A 193 -0.84 13.08 13.23
N ASN A 194 0.42 13.19 13.66
CA ASN A 194 0.98 14.38 14.29
C ASN A 194 1.69 15.29 13.29
N ARG A 195 1.36 16.58 13.29
CA ARG A 195 2.00 17.57 12.42
C ARG A 195 3.44 17.82 12.83
N ILE A 196 4.37 17.61 11.92
CA ILE A 196 5.78 17.97 12.03
C ILE A 196 5.88 19.47 11.78
N ARG A 197 6.21 20.24 12.83
CA ARG A 197 6.24 21.72 12.78
C ARG A 197 7.60 22.26 12.35
N ASP A 198 8.64 21.46 12.50
CA ASP A 198 9.98 21.77 12.04
C ASP A 198 10.54 20.54 11.31
N ALA A 199 10.88 20.73 10.03
CA ALA A 199 11.46 19.68 9.19
C ALA A 199 12.79 19.12 9.75
N SER A 200 13.43 19.81 10.69
CA SER A 200 14.64 19.33 11.38
C SER A 200 14.38 18.38 12.55
N GLU A 201 13.11 18.19 12.96
CA GLU A 201 12.71 17.38 14.12
C GLU A 201 12.31 15.94 13.78
N TRP A 202 12.13 15.59 12.50
CA TRP A 202 11.64 14.27 12.14
C TRP A 202 12.75 13.27 11.79
N GLU A 203 12.76 12.16 12.52
CA GLU A 203 13.56 10.98 12.23
C GLU A 203 12.87 9.70 12.72
N GLY A 204 13.11 8.59 12.03
CA GLY A 204 12.57 7.29 12.40
C GLY A 204 12.40 6.35 11.22
N GLU A 205 11.85 5.17 11.50
CA GLU A 205 11.57 4.12 10.51
C GLU A 205 10.10 4.16 10.02
N GLY A 206 9.29 5.01 10.65
CA GLY A 206 7.86 5.16 10.39
C GLY A 206 7.51 5.81 9.04
N PRO A 207 6.23 5.79 8.67
CA PRO A 207 5.77 6.44 7.45
C PRO A 207 5.82 7.97 7.58
N LEU A 208 6.14 8.66 6.48
CA LEU A 208 6.11 10.13 6.40
C LEU A 208 5.03 10.60 5.43
N HIS A 209 4.05 11.35 5.91
CA HIS A 209 2.95 11.88 5.10
C HIS A 209 3.18 13.36 4.75
N PHE A 210 2.96 13.69 3.48
CA PHE A 210 2.92 15.06 2.97
C PHE A 210 1.46 15.45 2.79
N VAL A 211 0.97 16.35 3.63
CA VAL A 211 -0.44 16.75 3.68
C VAL A 211 -0.55 18.18 3.14
N ASN A 212 -1.69 18.52 2.53
CA ASN A 212 -2.04 19.90 2.24
C ASN A 212 -3.35 20.29 2.96
N LEU A 213 -3.84 21.53 2.78
CA LEU A 213 -5.09 22.00 3.41
C LEU A 213 -6.35 21.16 3.04
N GLN A 214 -6.24 20.25 2.08
CA GLN A 214 -7.32 19.41 1.57
C GLN A 214 -7.13 17.92 1.94
N GLY A 215 -6.03 17.52 2.61
CA GLY A 215 -5.76 16.14 3.01
C GLY A 215 -4.36 15.63 2.64
N ILE A 216 -4.11 14.34 2.88
CA ILE A 216 -2.82 13.67 2.54
C ILE A 216 -2.66 13.67 1.02
N ARG A 217 -1.51 14.11 0.52
CA ARG A 217 -1.18 14.17 -0.92
C ARG A 217 -0.11 13.18 -1.32
N TYR A 218 0.88 12.93 -0.47
CA TYR A 218 1.92 11.92 -0.69
C TYR A 218 2.23 11.21 0.63
N ALA A 219 2.70 9.96 0.59
CA ALA A 219 3.12 9.22 1.78
C ALA A 219 4.31 8.32 1.45
N LEU A 220 5.42 8.48 2.18
CA LEU A 220 6.52 7.54 2.16
C LEU A 220 6.22 6.46 3.21
N PRO A 221 5.82 5.23 2.85
CA PRO A 221 5.53 4.19 3.82
C PRO A 221 6.83 3.70 4.47
N MET A 222 6.77 2.89 5.52
CA MET A 222 7.99 2.24 6.06
C MET A 222 8.76 1.53 4.94
N GLY A 223 10.06 1.77 4.87
CA GLY A 223 10.92 1.18 3.84
C GLY A 223 11.73 0.03 4.41
N ASN A 224 12.07 -0.95 3.56
CA ASN A 224 12.99 -2.02 3.89
C ASN A 224 14.13 -2.04 2.87
N ALA A 225 15.27 -2.55 3.31
CA ALA A 225 16.39 -2.87 2.45
C ALA A 225 16.68 -4.37 2.53
N TRP A 226 16.97 -5.02 1.41
CA TRP A 226 17.21 -6.46 1.34
C TRP A 226 18.22 -6.79 0.24
N ILE A 227 18.66 -8.04 0.22
CA ILE A 227 19.53 -8.58 -0.82
C ILE A 227 18.69 -9.26 -1.89
N GLU A 228 18.88 -8.83 -3.13
CA GLU A 228 18.17 -9.37 -4.29
C GLU A 228 18.30 -10.90 -4.33
N GLY A 229 17.16 -11.60 -4.30
CA GLY A 229 17.09 -13.06 -4.30
C GLY A 229 17.33 -13.72 -2.94
N VAL A 230 17.32 -12.98 -1.82
CA VAL A 230 17.49 -13.53 -0.47
C VAL A 230 16.34 -13.09 0.45
N GLU A 231 15.36 -13.97 0.63
CA GLU A 231 14.05 -13.71 1.26
C GLU A 231 14.13 -13.17 2.71
N ASP A 232 15.14 -13.55 3.50
CA ASP A 232 15.25 -13.17 4.92
C ASP A 232 16.22 -12.02 5.21
N SER A 233 16.73 -11.33 4.19
CA SER A 233 17.83 -10.37 4.34
C SER A 233 17.39 -8.93 4.67
N ALA A 234 16.18 -8.75 5.19
CA ALA A 234 15.57 -7.44 5.39
C ALA A 234 16.16 -6.67 6.59
N ALA A 235 16.47 -5.39 6.38
CA ALA A 235 16.72 -4.42 7.44
C ALA A 235 15.80 -3.20 7.27
N PRO A 236 15.31 -2.61 8.39
CA PRO A 236 14.48 -1.44 8.33
C PRO A 236 15.27 -0.25 7.77
N VAL A 237 14.58 0.56 6.95
CA VAL A 237 15.14 1.79 6.43
C VAL A 237 14.80 2.93 7.37
N TRP A 238 15.84 3.51 7.94
CA TRP A 238 15.75 4.70 8.77
C TRP A 238 15.72 5.96 7.92
N ARG A 239 14.95 6.96 8.34
CA ARG A 239 14.83 8.22 7.62
C ARG A 239 14.96 9.43 8.52
N ARG A 240 15.39 10.54 7.92
CA ARG A 240 15.41 11.85 8.56
C ARG A 240 15.21 12.96 7.54
N LEU A 241 14.38 13.93 7.90
CA LEU A 241 14.28 15.17 7.14
C LEU A 241 15.28 16.18 7.69
N VAL A 242 15.99 16.88 6.78
CA VAL A 242 17.00 17.88 7.14
C VAL A 242 16.78 19.11 6.29
N HIS A 243 16.76 20.27 6.93
CA HIS A 243 16.77 21.56 6.25
C HIS A 243 18.15 22.20 6.39
N THR A 244 18.74 22.59 5.26
CA THR A 244 20.05 23.25 5.20
C THR A 244 19.95 24.50 4.32
N ALA A 245 21.00 25.32 4.28
CA ALA A 245 21.08 26.43 3.32
C ALA A 245 20.98 25.97 1.84
N ALA A 246 21.26 24.69 1.55
CA ALA A 246 21.14 24.12 0.20
C ALA A 246 19.74 23.61 -0.14
N GLY A 247 18.80 23.64 0.83
CA GLY A 247 17.41 23.18 0.70
C GLY A 247 17.05 22.04 1.64
N HIS A 248 15.94 21.37 1.33
CA HIS A 248 15.42 20.23 2.08
C HIS A 248 15.99 18.91 1.55
N PHE A 249 16.35 18.01 2.45
CA PHE A 249 16.88 16.69 2.15
C PHE A 249 16.16 15.63 2.98
N LEU A 250 15.71 14.58 2.33
CA LEU A 250 15.34 13.33 2.97
C LEU A 250 16.57 12.41 2.96
N LEU A 251 17.10 12.13 4.14
CA LEU A 251 18.12 11.11 4.33
C LEU A 251 17.40 9.77 4.50
N THR A 252 17.75 8.79 3.68
CA THR A 252 17.21 7.43 3.72
C THR A 252 18.39 6.48 3.90
N GLY A 253 18.43 5.70 4.98
CA GLY A 253 19.61 4.90 5.27
C GLY A 253 19.37 3.64 6.07
N ILE A 254 20.44 2.84 6.14
CA ILE A 254 20.46 1.51 6.74
C ILE A 254 21.67 1.47 7.69
N PRO A 255 21.59 0.80 8.85
CA PRO A 255 22.75 0.61 9.71
C PRO A 255 23.93 0.01 8.95
N PHE A 256 25.10 0.61 9.12
CA PHE A 256 26.32 0.18 8.44
C PHE A 256 26.72 -1.25 8.83
N SER A 257 26.43 -1.66 10.07
CA SER A 257 26.55 -3.05 10.53
C SER A 257 25.76 -3.99 9.62
N ASP A 258 24.50 -3.67 9.37
CA ASP A 258 23.57 -4.53 8.64
C ASP A 258 24.02 -4.65 7.18
N VAL A 259 24.46 -3.56 6.56
CA VAL A 259 25.04 -3.58 5.20
C VAL A 259 26.22 -4.54 5.09
N LYS A 260 26.99 -4.74 6.17
CA LYS A 260 28.15 -5.66 6.21
C LYS A 260 27.77 -7.08 6.63
N GLU A 261 26.77 -7.25 7.48
CA GLU A 261 26.32 -8.54 7.99
C GLU A 261 25.35 -9.27 7.05
N MET A 262 24.66 -8.53 6.17
CA MET A 262 23.77 -9.10 5.15
C MET A 262 24.50 -10.10 4.24
N PRO A 263 23.83 -11.18 3.79
CA PRO A 263 24.38 -12.15 2.82
C PRO A 263 24.92 -11.49 1.56
N ALA A 264 25.88 -12.11 0.87
CA ALA A 264 26.44 -11.54 -0.37
C ALA A 264 25.37 -11.41 -1.46
N GLY A 265 25.36 -10.27 -2.16
CA GLY A 265 24.44 -10.00 -3.26
C GLY A 265 24.20 -8.50 -3.44
N ASP A 266 23.37 -8.17 -4.42
CA ASP A 266 22.99 -6.79 -4.70
C ASP A 266 22.01 -6.32 -3.63
N LEU A 267 22.33 -5.21 -2.97
CA LEU A 267 21.48 -4.60 -1.94
C LEU A 267 20.46 -3.69 -2.62
N ILE A 268 19.19 -3.98 -2.42
CA ILE A 268 18.07 -3.17 -2.85
C ILE A 268 17.58 -2.37 -1.66
N ILE A 269 17.49 -1.06 -1.84
CA ILE A 269 16.87 -0.15 -0.87
C ILE A 269 15.59 0.34 -1.52
N ASP A 270 14.47 -0.04 -0.95
CA ASP A 270 13.17 0.28 -1.50
C ASP A 270 12.40 1.22 -0.58
N PRO A 271 12.48 2.53 -0.81
CA PRO A 271 11.59 3.47 -0.15
C PRO A 271 10.16 3.49 -0.74
N THR A 272 9.76 2.52 -1.58
CA THR A 272 8.54 2.60 -2.42
C THR A 272 7.28 3.03 -1.69
N PHE A 273 6.61 4.01 -2.33
CA PHE A 273 5.23 4.41 -2.13
C PHE A 273 4.25 3.27 -2.45
N GLU A 274 3.74 2.54 -1.48
CA GLU A 274 2.52 1.73 -1.67
C GLU A 274 1.31 2.47 -1.12
N GLU A 275 0.30 2.66 -1.98
CA GLU A 275 -1.07 2.83 -1.52
C GLU A 275 -1.43 1.53 -0.81
N GLN A 276 -1.41 1.57 0.53
CA GLN A 276 -1.98 0.51 1.34
C GLN A 276 -3.43 0.34 0.88
N PRO A 277 -3.89 -0.87 0.53
CA PRO A 277 -5.28 -1.03 0.16
C PRO A 277 -6.11 -0.61 1.37
N THR A 278 -6.80 0.53 1.24
CA THR A 278 -7.99 0.77 2.05
C THR A 278 -8.94 -0.38 1.71
N PRO A 279 -9.77 -0.91 2.63
CA PRO A 279 -10.72 -1.94 2.28
C PRO A 279 -11.45 -1.54 0.99
N GLY A 280 -11.32 -2.38 -0.03
CA GLY A 280 -12.08 -2.21 -1.26
C GLY A 280 -13.57 -2.28 -0.93
N ASP A 281 -13.92 -3.07 0.09
CA ASP A 281 -15.20 -3.06 0.79
C ASP A 281 -15.06 -3.34 2.28
N ASP A 282 -15.95 -2.76 3.06
CA ASP A 282 -16.22 -3.17 4.43
C ASP A 282 -17.69 -2.91 4.76
N THR A 283 -18.27 -3.71 5.66
CA THR A 283 -19.60 -3.48 6.23
C THR A 283 -19.74 -4.28 7.52
N TRP A 284 -20.87 -4.14 8.21
CA TRP A 284 -21.25 -5.05 9.28
C TRP A 284 -22.72 -5.43 9.16
N ILE A 285 -23.07 -6.61 9.68
CA ILE A 285 -24.41 -7.17 9.65
C ILE A 285 -24.83 -7.52 11.07
N ASN A 286 -26.12 -7.39 11.38
CA ASN A 286 -26.60 -7.68 12.74
C ASN A 286 -27.99 -8.31 12.79
N ASN A 287 -28.22 -9.06 13.88
CA ASN A 287 -29.48 -9.76 14.10
C ASN A 287 -30.50 -8.96 14.92
N LYS A 288 -30.33 -7.63 15.07
CA LYS A 288 -31.24 -6.84 15.89
C LYS A 288 -32.66 -6.94 15.33
N SER A 289 -33.61 -7.20 16.22
CA SER A 289 -35.02 -7.25 15.85
C SER A 289 -35.45 -5.96 15.13
N GLY A 290 -36.05 -6.11 13.95
CA GLY A 290 -36.43 -5.00 13.07
C GLY A 290 -35.31 -4.44 12.17
N GLN A 291 -34.10 -5.00 12.21
CA GLN A 291 -32.94 -4.54 11.41
C GLN A 291 -32.25 -5.66 10.62
N LEU A 292 -32.86 -6.85 10.51
CA LEU A 292 -32.26 -8.01 9.83
C LEU A 292 -31.94 -7.76 8.34
N ASP A 293 -32.64 -6.81 7.72
CA ASP A 293 -32.47 -6.42 6.32
C ASP A 293 -31.78 -5.05 6.18
N PHE A 294 -31.21 -4.52 7.25
CA PHE A 294 -30.46 -3.26 7.19
C PHE A 294 -29.06 -3.54 6.65
N ASN A 295 -28.62 -2.64 5.77
CA ASN A 295 -27.26 -2.59 5.25
C ASN A 295 -26.50 -1.44 5.94
N TYR A 296 -25.21 -1.67 6.17
CA TYR A 296 -24.30 -0.73 6.82
C TYR A 296 -23.04 -0.49 5.98
N GLY A 297 -23.15 -0.59 4.65
CA GLY A 297 -22.03 -0.37 3.75
C GLY A 297 -21.44 1.03 3.89
N ALA A 298 -22.26 2.06 4.03
CA ALA A 298 -21.79 3.44 4.19
C ALA A 298 -21.58 3.87 5.66
N ALA A 299 -21.57 2.92 6.61
CA ALA A 299 -21.36 3.23 8.01
C ALA A 299 -19.88 3.58 8.24
N THR A 300 -19.61 4.57 9.10
CA THR A 300 -18.23 5.00 9.41
C THR A 300 -17.49 4.06 10.36
N GLN A 301 -18.15 2.99 10.82
CA GLN A 301 -17.61 1.94 11.66
C GLN A 301 -18.13 0.56 11.23
N ILE A 302 -17.31 -0.47 11.42
CA ILE A 302 -17.68 -1.88 11.40
C ILE A 302 -17.74 -2.41 12.82
N LYS A 303 -18.56 -3.44 13.07
CA LYS A 303 -18.80 -3.95 14.41
C LYS A 303 -18.69 -5.45 14.50
N ILE A 304 -18.15 -5.91 15.64
CA ILE A 304 -17.90 -7.31 15.95
C ILE A 304 -18.46 -7.59 17.35
N GLY A 305 -19.19 -8.70 17.49
CA GLY A 305 -19.61 -9.23 18.78
C GLY A 305 -21.10 -9.12 19.02
N GLY A 306 -21.53 -8.62 20.16
CA GLY A 306 -22.93 -8.34 20.39
C GLY A 306 -23.27 -7.82 21.77
N TYR A 307 -24.33 -7.02 21.85
CA TYR A 307 -24.89 -6.59 23.14
C TYR A 307 -26.38 -6.92 23.14
N ALA A 308 -26.73 -8.04 23.76
CA ALA A 308 -28.03 -8.71 23.61
C ALA A 308 -29.23 -7.79 23.93
N ALA A 309 -29.06 -6.83 24.85
CA ALA A 309 -30.12 -5.91 25.25
C ALA A 309 -30.35 -4.75 24.26
N VAL A 310 -29.44 -4.46 23.33
CA VAL A 310 -29.48 -3.21 22.53
C VAL A 310 -29.18 -3.41 21.04
N TYR A 311 -28.24 -4.28 20.67
CA TYR A 311 -27.70 -4.35 19.30
C TYR A 311 -27.78 -5.74 18.65
N GLY A 312 -28.09 -6.79 19.42
CA GLY A 312 -28.02 -8.15 18.91
C GLY A 312 -26.58 -8.61 18.69
N THR A 313 -26.39 -9.66 17.89
CA THR A 313 -25.09 -10.15 17.38
C THR A 313 -24.72 -9.38 16.12
N GLU A 314 -23.44 -9.04 16.00
CA GLU A 314 -22.84 -8.20 14.97
C GLU A 314 -21.62 -8.92 14.38
N HIS A 315 -21.56 -9.03 13.06
CA HIS A 315 -20.38 -9.55 12.35
C HIS A 315 -19.88 -8.48 11.37
N ALA A 316 -18.57 -8.29 11.30
CA ALA A 316 -17.97 -7.44 10.28
C ALA A 316 -17.58 -8.26 9.05
N LEU A 317 -17.72 -7.65 7.88
CA LEU A 317 -17.23 -8.16 6.61
C LEU A 317 -16.22 -7.15 6.07
N ILE A 318 -15.03 -7.61 5.69
CA ILE A 318 -13.96 -6.73 5.21
C ILE A 318 -13.21 -7.39 4.05
N ARG A 319 -12.98 -6.65 2.97
CA ARG A 319 -12.25 -7.13 1.80
C ARG A 319 -11.30 -6.06 1.29
N PHE A 320 -10.07 -6.48 1.04
CA PHE A 320 -9.02 -5.66 0.44
C PHE A 320 -8.81 -6.06 -1.01
N ASP A 321 -8.51 -5.08 -1.86
CA ASP A 321 -8.15 -5.31 -3.26
C ASP A 321 -6.64 -5.61 -3.34
N TRP A 322 -6.29 -6.83 -3.75
CA TRP A 322 -4.91 -7.29 -3.92
C TRP A 322 -4.53 -7.51 -5.37
N SER A 323 -5.34 -7.03 -6.33
CA SER A 323 -5.11 -7.24 -7.76
C SER A 323 -3.81 -6.62 -8.29
N SER A 324 -3.16 -5.74 -7.52
CA SER A 324 -1.84 -5.20 -7.83
C SER A 324 -0.67 -6.11 -7.44
N ILE A 325 -0.91 -7.14 -6.61
CA ILE A 325 0.08 -8.17 -6.30
C ILE A 325 0.15 -9.12 -7.51
N GLY A 326 1.35 -9.48 -7.94
CA GLY A 326 1.54 -10.39 -9.08
C GLY A 326 0.91 -11.77 -8.83
N GLU A 327 0.71 -12.55 -9.89
CA GLU A 327 0.32 -13.96 -9.72
C GLU A 327 1.51 -14.79 -9.19
N GLY A 328 1.19 -15.85 -8.43
CA GLY A 328 2.20 -16.82 -7.97
C GLY A 328 3.12 -16.32 -6.85
N GLN A 329 2.66 -15.33 -6.07
CA GLN A 329 3.38 -14.85 -4.89
C GLN A 329 3.06 -15.70 -3.67
N GLN A 330 4.04 -15.88 -2.79
CA GLN A 330 3.93 -16.55 -1.51
C GLN A 330 3.89 -15.48 -0.41
N CYS A 331 2.91 -15.53 0.49
CA CYS A 331 2.88 -14.63 1.63
C CYS A 331 3.85 -15.12 2.71
N ASP A 332 4.78 -14.28 3.12
CA ASP A 332 5.76 -14.54 4.18
C ASP A 332 5.19 -14.12 5.54
N SER A 333 4.55 -12.95 5.57
CA SER A 333 3.85 -12.45 6.76
C SER A 333 2.72 -11.50 6.37
N ALA A 334 1.69 -11.44 7.21
CA ALA A 334 0.59 -10.49 7.03
C ALA A 334 0.03 -10.02 8.36
N THR A 335 -0.32 -8.73 8.43
CA THR A 335 -0.97 -8.12 9.58
C THR A 335 -2.18 -7.29 9.15
N LEU A 336 -3.26 -7.39 9.91
CA LEU A 336 -4.46 -6.54 9.77
C LEU A 336 -4.50 -5.57 10.95
N ASP A 337 -4.52 -4.28 10.68
CA ASP A 337 -4.63 -3.22 11.67
C ASP A 337 -5.99 -2.53 11.56
N LEU A 338 -6.76 -2.58 12.65
CA LEU A 338 -8.03 -1.87 12.80
C LEU A 338 -7.97 -0.90 13.99
N TYR A 339 -8.51 0.30 13.81
CA TYR A 339 -8.63 1.25 14.90
C TYR A 339 -9.93 1.02 15.70
N LEU A 340 -9.81 0.58 16.96
CA LEU A 340 -10.93 0.49 17.90
C LEU A 340 -11.37 1.91 18.27
N ASP A 341 -12.61 2.27 17.90
CA ASP A 341 -13.15 3.63 18.01
C ASP A 341 -14.36 3.70 18.96
N SER A 342 -14.92 2.55 19.32
CA SER A 342 -15.96 2.46 20.34
C SER A 342 -16.10 1.05 20.89
N ARG A 343 -16.72 0.97 22.06
CA ARG A 343 -17.07 -0.29 22.69
C ARG A 343 -18.37 -0.18 23.45
N THR A 344 -19.18 -1.24 23.39
CA THR A 344 -20.37 -1.40 24.22
C THR A 344 -20.21 -2.63 25.09
N GLY A 345 -20.43 -2.50 26.40
CA GLY A 345 -20.18 -3.58 27.36
C GLY A 345 -18.76 -3.55 27.91
N ASN A 346 -18.56 -4.29 29.01
CA ASN A 346 -17.30 -4.34 29.77
C ASN A 346 -16.94 -5.80 30.09
N VAL A 347 -17.03 -6.67 29.08
CA VAL A 347 -16.67 -8.09 29.19
C VAL A 347 -15.51 -8.36 28.24
N ALA A 348 -14.51 -9.11 28.70
CA ALA A 348 -13.41 -9.57 27.86
C ALA A 348 -13.93 -10.51 26.77
N ALA A 349 -13.36 -10.43 25.58
CA ALA A 349 -13.84 -11.17 24.41
C ALA A 349 -12.71 -11.41 23.42
N ASP A 350 -12.82 -12.48 22.65
CA ASP A 350 -11.91 -12.77 21.55
C ASP A 350 -12.63 -12.48 20.23
N ASP A 351 -12.01 -11.64 19.40
CA ASP A 351 -12.51 -11.31 18.06
C ASP A 351 -11.73 -12.13 17.02
N ASP A 352 -12.44 -13.03 16.36
CA ASP A 352 -11.92 -14.01 15.42
C ASP A 352 -12.10 -13.58 13.97
N LEU A 353 -11.09 -13.86 13.15
CA LEU A 353 -11.06 -13.59 11.72
C LEU A 353 -11.04 -14.88 10.92
N PHE A 354 -11.99 -15.03 9.99
CA PHE A 354 -12.07 -16.16 9.07
C PHE A 354 -12.14 -15.70 7.63
N ARG A 355 -11.52 -16.46 6.71
CA ARG A 355 -11.65 -16.24 5.27
C ARG A 355 -13.10 -16.46 4.81
N GLN A 356 -13.59 -15.59 3.94
CA GLN A 356 -14.89 -15.72 3.30
C GLN A 356 -14.85 -16.68 2.10
N LYS A 357 -15.88 -17.52 1.98
CA LYS A 357 -16.11 -18.34 0.77
C LYS A 357 -17.04 -17.65 -0.20
N ARG A 358 -17.99 -16.85 0.31
CA ARG A 358 -19.01 -16.20 -0.50
C ARG A 358 -18.61 -14.78 -0.89
N ALA A 359 -18.80 -14.48 -2.16
CA ALA A 359 -18.80 -13.10 -2.62
C ALA A 359 -19.98 -12.35 -1.98
N TRP A 360 -19.70 -11.17 -1.43
CA TRP A 360 -20.69 -10.30 -0.84
C TRP A 360 -20.57 -8.89 -1.44
N VAL A 361 -21.63 -8.10 -1.28
CA VAL A 361 -21.71 -6.73 -1.80
C VAL A 361 -21.85 -5.76 -0.62
N LYS A 362 -20.98 -4.74 -0.54
CA LYS A 362 -20.97 -3.75 0.55
C LYS A 362 -22.31 -3.05 0.76
N GLY A 363 -22.99 -2.67 -0.31
CA GLY A 363 -24.21 -1.85 -0.27
C GLY A 363 -23.94 -0.39 0.07
N THR A 364 -24.99 0.42 0.12
CA THR A 364 -24.90 1.88 0.36
C THR A 364 -25.61 2.36 1.63
N GLY A 365 -26.16 1.44 2.40
CA GLY A 365 -26.93 1.75 3.61
C GLY A 365 -26.06 2.19 4.77
N ASN A 366 -26.64 2.99 5.66
CA ASN A 366 -26.06 3.34 6.96
C ASN A 366 -27.11 3.06 8.04
N GLY A 367 -27.42 1.78 8.24
CA GLY A 367 -28.53 1.35 9.09
C GLY A 367 -29.89 1.54 8.42
N SER A 368 -29.99 1.18 7.14
CA SER A 368 -31.22 1.26 6.36
C SER A 368 -31.37 0.06 5.43
N ALA A 369 -32.61 -0.32 5.12
CA ALA A 369 -32.93 -1.38 4.16
C ALA A 369 -32.85 -0.84 2.73
N THR A 370 -31.64 -0.75 2.18
CA THR A 370 -31.38 -0.27 0.81
C THR A 370 -31.59 -1.34 -0.26
N ALA A 371 -31.58 -2.61 0.14
CA ALA A 371 -31.69 -3.77 -0.75
C ALA A 371 -30.62 -3.82 -1.87
N ASP A 372 -29.41 -3.31 -1.59
CA ASP A 372 -28.29 -3.23 -2.56
C ASP A 372 -26.98 -3.85 -2.05
N GLY A 373 -26.99 -4.53 -0.90
CA GLY A 373 -25.80 -5.12 -0.30
C GLY A 373 -26.12 -6.12 0.80
N ALA A 374 -25.06 -6.54 1.49
CA ALA A 374 -25.12 -7.52 2.56
C ALA A 374 -25.94 -7.03 3.75
N THR A 375 -26.72 -7.93 4.30
CA THR A 375 -27.54 -7.79 5.50
C THR A 375 -27.37 -9.06 6.34
N TRP A 376 -28.05 -9.15 7.48
CA TRP A 376 -28.04 -10.39 8.26
C TRP A 376 -28.63 -11.57 7.50
N ASN A 377 -29.65 -11.33 6.68
CA ASN A 377 -30.32 -12.39 5.92
C ASN A 377 -29.65 -12.68 4.57
N LYS A 378 -28.94 -11.72 3.98
CA LYS A 378 -28.46 -11.79 2.60
C LYS A 378 -27.00 -11.36 2.45
N TYR A 379 -26.25 -11.98 1.56
CA TYR A 379 -24.86 -11.56 1.25
C TYR A 379 -24.78 -10.54 0.12
N ASP A 380 -25.87 -10.37 -0.64
CA ASP A 380 -26.06 -9.33 -1.64
C ASP A 380 -27.53 -8.86 -1.64
N SER A 381 -27.98 -8.15 -2.68
CA SER A 381 -29.37 -7.67 -2.78
C SER A 381 -30.42 -8.78 -2.92
N THR A 382 -30.02 -9.96 -3.39
CA THR A 382 -30.90 -11.03 -3.88
C THR A 382 -30.77 -12.34 -3.10
N ASN A 383 -29.55 -12.77 -2.79
CA ASN A 383 -29.25 -14.12 -2.33
C ASN A 383 -29.07 -14.17 -0.81
N THR A 384 -29.57 -15.25 -0.20
CA THR A 384 -29.49 -15.47 1.25
C THR A 384 -28.20 -16.18 1.65
N TRP A 385 -27.67 -15.85 2.82
CA TRP A 385 -26.66 -16.70 3.46
C TRP A 385 -27.19 -18.12 3.66
N SER A 386 -26.29 -19.09 3.77
CA SER A 386 -26.68 -20.48 4.07
C SER A 386 -27.21 -20.58 5.50
N THR A 387 -26.52 -19.88 6.41
CA THR A 387 -27.02 -19.57 7.75
C THR A 387 -26.98 -18.07 7.93
N ALA A 388 -28.10 -17.47 8.36
CA ALA A 388 -28.19 -16.03 8.60
C ALA A 388 -27.01 -15.51 9.45
N GLY A 389 -26.48 -14.35 9.08
CA GLY A 389 -25.23 -13.80 9.61
C GLY A 389 -23.97 -14.35 8.92
N GLY A 390 -24.10 -15.11 7.83
CA GLY A 390 -22.97 -15.75 7.16
C GLY A 390 -22.29 -16.79 8.04
N ALA A 391 -23.07 -17.51 8.84
CA ALA A 391 -22.57 -18.33 9.94
C ALA A 391 -22.38 -19.83 9.59
N ALA A 392 -22.55 -20.24 8.32
CA ALA A 392 -22.27 -21.62 7.92
C ALA A 392 -20.80 -21.79 7.48
N HIS A 393 -20.01 -22.55 8.24
CA HIS A 393 -18.61 -22.87 7.87
C HIS A 393 -18.48 -23.80 6.65
N THR A 394 -19.57 -24.45 6.23
CA THR A 394 -19.57 -25.28 5.01
C THR A 394 -19.52 -24.40 3.77
N ASP A 395 -20.31 -23.34 3.75
CA ASP A 395 -20.65 -22.60 2.54
C ASP A 395 -20.35 -21.11 2.60
N ASP A 396 -20.38 -20.49 3.78
CA ASP A 396 -20.24 -19.04 3.97
C ASP A 396 -18.78 -18.66 4.27
N TYR A 397 -18.11 -19.35 5.21
CA TYR A 397 -16.71 -19.06 5.61
C TYR A 397 -15.88 -20.33 5.81
N TYR A 398 -14.55 -20.22 5.95
CA TYR A 398 -13.67 -21.35 6.27
C TYR A 398 -13.66 -21.65 7.78
N SER A 399 -13.79 -22.92 8.18
CA SER A 399 -13.84 -23.30 9.61
C SER A 399 -12.53 -23.06 10.37
N THR A 400 -11.41 -23.02 9.65
CA THR A 400 -10.10 -22.69 10.24
C THR A 400 -9.97 -21.18 10.34
N GLN A 401 -9.64 -20.72 11.54
CA GLN A 401 -9.42 -19.32 11.82
C GLN A 401 -8.09 -18.84 11.23
N THR A 402 -8.11 -17.68 10.60
CA THR A 402 -6.90 -17.04 10.05
C THR A 402 -6.12 -16.29 11.14
N SER A 403 -6.84 -15.70 12.10
CA SER A 403 -6.26 -14.99 13.25
C SER A 403 -7.29 -14.77 14.37
N THR A 404 -6.85 -14.71 15.62
CA THR A 404 -7.64 -14.31 16.80
C THR A 404 -6.95 -13.12 17.49
N LEU A 405 -7.72 -12.25 18.12
CA LEU A 405 -7.20 -11.23 19.02
C LEU A 405 -8.06 -11.13 20.27
N ALA A 406 -7.41 -11.21 21.43
CA ALA A 406 -8.06 -11.09 22.73
C ALA A 406 -8.19 -9.62 23.15
N PHE A 407 -9.36 -9.25 23.66
CA PHE A 407 -9.69 -7.91 24.15
C PHE A 407 -9.99 -7.95 25.64
N ALA A 408 -9.42 -7.00 26.39
CA ALA A 408 -9.69 -6.85 27.81
C ALA A 408 -11.08 -6.24 28.07
N SER A 409 -11.60 -6.47 29.28
CA SER A 409 -12.87 -5.87 29.76
C SER A 409 -12.82 -4.34 29.90
N ASP A 410 -11.65 -3.74 29.81
CA ASP A 410 -11.36 -2.30 29.83
C ASP A 410 -10.42 -1.88 28.68
N GLU A 411 -10.47 -2.60 27.55
CA GLU A 411 -9.65 -2.31 26.38
C GLU A 411 -9.70 -0.82 25.98
N ALA A 412 -8.52 -0.22 25.83
CA ALA A 412 -8.39 1.16 25.39
C ALA A 412 -8.57 1.28 23.87
N ASP A 413 -9.21 2.37 23.43
CA ASP A 413 -9.30 2.78 22.03
C ASP A 413 -7.91 2.89 21.39
N GLY A 414 -7.82 2.64 20.08
CA GLY A 414 -6.56 2.70 19.34
C GLY A 414 -6.38 1.53 18.36
N HIS A 415 -5.20 1.49 17.74
CA HIS A 415 -4.82 0.46 16.78
C HIS A 415 -4.74 -0.92 17.43
N LYS A 416 -5.36 -1.91 16.76
CA LYS A 416 -5.40 -3.32 17.15
C LYS A 416 -4.93 -4.14 15.96
N VAL A 417 -3.93 -4.99 16.20
CA VAL A 417 -3.21 -5.69 15.13
C VAL A 417 -3.44 -7.19 15.25
N TRP A 418 -4.02 -7.79 14.22
CA TRP A 418 -4.12 -9.24 14.04
C TRP A 418 -2.95 -9.72 13.20
N THR A 419 -2.22 -10.71 13.71
CA THR A 419 -1.23 -11.46 12.91
C THR A 419 -1.95 -12.55 12.14
N LEU A 420 -1.89 -12.51 10.81
CA LEU A 420 -2.61 -13.41 9.94
C LEU A 420 -1.76 -14.62 9.58
N THR A 421 -2.39 -15.79 9.44
CA THR A 421 -1.72 -17.02 9.00
C THR A 421 -1.23 -16.85 7.53
N PRO A 422 0.09 -16.88 7.24
CA PRO A 422 0.58 -16.56 5.90
C PRO A 422 0.12 -17.53 4.80
N ALA A 423 -0.05 -18.82 5.12
CA ALA A 423 -0.58 -19.81 4.19
C ALA A 423 -2.02 -19.49 3.75
N ASP A 424 -2.86 -19.00 4.67
CA ASP A 424 -4.22 -18.58 4.36
C ASP A 424 -4.25 -17.40 3.38
N ILE A 425 -3.33 -16.44 3.56
CA ILE A 425 -3.20 -15.26 2.69
C ILE A 425 -2.64 -15.66 1.33
N THR A 426 -1.62 -16.52 1.29
CA THR A 426 -1.08 -17.10 0.05
C THR A 426 -2.17 -17.70 -0.82
N GLU A 427 -3.06 -18.50 -0.24
CA GLU A 427 -4.16 -19.10 -1.01
C GLU A 427 -5.10 -18.06 -1.63
N MET A 428 -5.23 -16.88 -1.02
CA MET A 428 -6.10 -15.79 -1.45
C MET A 428 -5.41 -14.77 -2.38
N LEU A 429 -4.08 -14.79 -2.51
CA LEU A 429 -3.35 -13.92 -3.44
C LEU A 429 -3.71 -14.26 -4.91
N PRO A 430 -3.48 -13.33 -5.86
CA PRO A 430 -3.68 -13.62 -7.28
C PRO A 430 -2.94 -14.89 -7.73
N GLY A 431 -3.64 -15.77 -8.45
CA GLY A 431 -3.13 -17.09 -8.84
C GLY A 431 -3.17 -18.16 -7.73
N GLY A 432 -3.58 -17.80 -6.50
CA GLY A 432 -3.76 -18.72 -5.39
C GLY A 432 -4.95 -19.68 -5.54
N ALA A 433 -5.06 -20.64 -4.62
CA ALA A 433 -6.06 -21.71 -4.66
C ALA A 433 -7.50 -21.23 -4.43
N VAL A 434 -7.69 -20.05 -3.82
CA VAL A 434 -9.02 -19.51 -3.47
C VAL A 434 -9.18 -18.08 -3.98
N THR A 435 -10.39 -17.75 -4.44
CA THR A 435 -10.71 -16.36 -4.80
C THR A 435 -10.81 -15.49 -3.54
N ASN A 436 -10.14 -14.34 -3.52
CA ASN A 436 -10.27 -13.37 -2.43
C ASN A 436 -11.70 -12.81 -2.33
N GLN A 437 -12.47 -13.31 -1.37
CA GLN A 437 -13.78 -12.77 -0.98
C GLN A 437 -13.73 -11.96 0.33
N GLY A 438 -12.53 -11.66 0.82
CA GLY A 438 -12.29 -11.00 2.10
C GLY A 438 -12.46 -11.92 3.31
N PHE A 439 -12.87 -11.33 4.41
CA PHE A 439 -12.96 -11.97 5.72
C PHE A 439 -14.29 -11.66 6.40
N VAL A 440 -14.72 -12.56 7.29
CA VAL A 440 -15.69 -12.27 8.35
C VAL A 440 -14.97 -12.19 9.67
N MET A 441 -15.36 -11.20 10.47
CA MET A 441 -14.96 -11.08 11.85
C MET A 441 -16.16 -11.25 12.76
N ARG A 442 -15.98 -12.07 13.80
CA ARG A 442 -17.02 -12.44 14.77
C ARG A 442 -16.37 -12.80 16.10
N GLN A 443 -17.14 -12.82 17.17
CA GLN A 443 -16.67 -13.37 18.45
C GLN A 443 -16.85 -14.89 18.49
N ASP A 444 -15.90 -15.59 19.14
CA ASP A 444 -15.93 -17.05 19.35
C ASP A 444 -17.17 -17.45 20.16
N ALA A 445 -17.45 -16.68 21.21
CA ALA A 445 -18.59 -16.87 22.09
C ALA A 445 -19.52 -15.65 22.08
N ALA A 446 -20.82 -15.89 22.20
CA ALA A 446 -21.80 -14.83 22.41
C ALA A 446 -21.59 -14.19 23.79
N VAL A 447 -20.77 -13.15 23.86
CA VAL A 447 -20.54 -12.34 25.04
C VAL A 447 -21.27 -11.01 24.92
N ASN A 448 -21.60 -10.39 26.05
CA ASN A 448 -22.34 -9.13 26.09
C ASN A 448 -21.40 -7.92 25.94
N THR A 449 -20.60 -7.94 24.86
CA THR A 449 -19.63 -6.93 24.47
C THR A 449 -19.63 -6.78 22.95
N SER A 450 -19.56 -5.55 22.45
CA SER A 450 -19.40 -5.23 21.03
C SER A 450 -18.23 -4.26 20.85
N HIS A 451 -17.37 -4.57 19.90
CA HIS A 451 -16.24 -3.73 19.48
C HIS A 451 -16.59 -3.03 18.16
N GLY A 452 -16.47 -1.71 18.14
CA GLY A 452 -16.66 -0.88 16.97
C GLY A 452 -15.32 -0.37 16.45
N PHE A 453 -14.95 -0.80 15.25
CA PHE A 453 -13.73 -0.37 14.57
C PHE A 453 -14.07 0.64 13.49
N ALA A 454 -13.16 1.57 13.22
CA ALA A 454 -13.32 2.49 12.10
C ALA A 454 -13.38 1.72 10.76
N SER A 455 -14.32 2.12 9.91
CA SER A 455 -14.52 1.59 8.55
C SER A 455 -13.58 2.22 7.52
N GLY A 456 -13.57 1.73 6.27
CA GLY A 456 -12.97 2.42 5.14
C GLY A 456 -13.62 3.76 4.81
N ASP A 457 -14.88 3.97 5.22
CA ASP A 457 -15.62 5.25 5.08
C ASP A 457 -15.38 6.22 6.24
N ASN A 458 -14.52 5.88 7.21
CA ASN A 458 -14.19 6.79 8.30
C ASN A 458 -13.55 8.08 7.75
N VAL A 459 -13.93 9.23 8.29
CA VAL A 459 -13.44 10.55 7.82
C VAL A 459 -11.96 10.76 8.15
N THR A 460 -11.44 10.10 9.18
CA THR A 460 -10.04 10.17 9.59
C THR A 460 -9.27 9.04 8.91
N ALA A 461 -8.48 9.39 7.88
CA ALA A 461 -7.74 8.42 7.08
C ALA A 461 -6.85 7.47 7.89
N ASP A 462 -6.21 7.98 8.95
CA ASP A 462 -5.32 7.19 9.81
C ASP A 462 -6.04 6.05 10.57
N LYS A 463 -7.32 6.26 10.89
CA LYS A 463 -8.15 5.27 11.59
C LYS A 463 -8.69 4.17 10.67
N ARG A 464 -8.60 4.33 9.34
CA ARG A 464 -9.18 3.35 8.41
C ARG A 464 -8.44 2.01 8.50
N PRO A 465 -9.10 0.88 8.24
CA PRO A 465 -8.45 -0.42 8.26
C PRO A 465 -7.27 -0.49 7.30
N LYS A 466 -6.20 -1.18 7.70
CA LYS A 466 -5.00 -1.39 6.89
C LYS A 466 -4.63 -2.86 6.94
N ILE A 467 -4.17 -3.41 5.82
CA ILE A 467 -3.55 -4.74 5.79
C ILE A 467 -2.16 -4.61 5.17
N THR A 468 -1.16 -5.16 5.86
CA THR A 468 0.20 -5.24 5.39
C THR A 468 0.48 -6.69 5.02
N ILE A 469 0.98 -6.93 3.81
CA ILE A 469 1.35 -8.26 3.32
C ILE A 469 2.79 -8.18 2.81
N ASN A 470 3.68 -8.95 3.41
CA ASN A 470 5.01 -9.21 2.87
C ASN A 470 4.93 -10.53 2.09
N TYR A 471 5.47 -10.53 0.87
CA TYR A 471 5.42 -11.67 -0.02
C TYR A 471 6.68 -11.81 -0.86
N SER A 472 6.96 -13.04 -1.25
CA SER A 472 8.07 -13.46 -2.07
C SER A 472 7.55 -14.10 -3.37
N VAL A 473 8.38 -14.14 -4.41
CA VAL A 473 8.04 -14.87 -5.64
C VAL A 473 8.36 -16.34 -5.37
N ASP A 474 7.37 -17.21 -5.51
CA ASP A 474 7.59 -18.65 -5.26
C ASP A 474 8.71 -19.14 -6.19
N GLY A 475 9.80 -19.66 -5.61
CA GLY A 475 10.99 -20.12 -6.30
C GLY A 475 10.70 -21.37 -7.15
N GLY A 476 9.99 -21.18 -8.26
CA GLY A 476 9.63 -22.22 -9.21
C GLY A 476 10.87 -22.89 -9.80
N GLY A 477 11.15 -24.09 -9.30
CA GLY A 477 12.31 -24.89 -9.62
C GLY A 477 12.63 -25.04 -11.10
N ASN A 478 13.92 -24.94 -11.35
CA ASN A 478 14.63 -25.39 -12.54
C ASN A 478 14.40 -26.90 -12.74
N GLY A 479 13.28 -27.26 -13.36
CA GLY A 479 12.88 -28.63 -13.68
C GLY A 479 12.95 -28.90 -15.18
N GLY A 480 14.16 -28.81 -15.76
CA GLY A 480 14.35 -29.02 -17.19
C GLY A 480 15.81 -29.07 -17.64
N ALA A 481 16.69 -29.70 -16.86
CA ALA A 481 17.95 -30.17 -17.39
C ALA A 481 17.69 -31.28 -18.43
N VAL A 482 17.51 -30.90 -19.69
CA VAL A 482 17.81 -31.77 -20.83
C VAL A 482 19.19 -31.37 -21.33
N ALA A 483 20.19 -32.11 -20.88
CA ALA A 483 21.45 -32.22 -21.58
C ALA A 483 21.16 -32.78 -22.99
N GLY A 484 21.61 -32.08 -24.04
CA GLY A 484 21.72 -32.68 -25.37
C GLY A 484 21.56 -31.74 -26.55
N GLY A 485 22.69 -31.19 -27.00
CA GLY A 485 22.92 -30.93 -28.43
C GLY A 485 22.68 -29.51 -28.93
N GLY A 486 23.77 -28.83 -29.31
CA GLY A 486 23.70 -27.85 -30.40
C GLY A 486 23.20 -28.50 -31.71
N PRO A 487 22.81 -27.73 -32.73
CA PRO A 487 23.68 -26.71 -33.33
C PRO A 487 23.00 -25.38 -33.72
N SER A 488 23.88 -24.43 -34.03
CA SER A 488 23.71 -23.18 -34.79
C SER A 488 22.86 -23.29 -36.07
N PHE A 489 22.11 -22.25 -36.44
CA PHE A 489 22.36 -21.34 -37.60
C PHE A 489 21.16 -20.42 -37.92
N PHE A 490 21.53 -19.19 -38.32
CA PHE A 490 20.78 -18.00 -38.79
C PHE A 490 20.02 -17.15 -37.77
#